data_AF-A0A1W9JKT3-F1
#
_entry.id   AF-A0A1W9JKT3-F1
#
_cell.length_a   1.000
_cell.length_b   1.000
_cell.length_c   1.000
_cell.angle_alpha   90.00
_cell.angle_beta   90.00
_cell.angle_gamma   90.00
#
_symmetry.space_group_name_H-M   'P 1'
#
loop_
_entity.id
_entity.type
_entity.pdbx_description
1 polymer ?
#
loop_
_entity_poly.entity_id
_entity_poly.type
_entity_poly.pdbx_seq_one_letter_code
_entity_poly.pdbx_strand_id
1 'polypeptide(L)'
;MLGLPESSLGAVIAATIAGVVSLLSLIVSKEQKVSDFRQAWIDALRLELSTVITHAMSLQGLSTTEVKDSSDAWIKSHGDFIEINKAITAIRLRLNPEEPECKAILLQLSELEVTFRTFPISNQKICDIEAAIIKHSITLLKNEWVRVKKGERVYKIARLIATFIVVIGSALVFVGYARNPF
;
A
#
# COMPACT_ATOMS: atom_id res chain seq x y z
N MET A 1 -16.69 44.58 -29.70
CA MET A 1 -17.41 44.07 -28.52
C MET A 1 -18.21 42.86 -28.99
N LEU A 2 -17.92 41.65 -28.47
CA LEU A 2 -18.70 40.46 -28.84
C LEU A 2 -20.14 40.66 -28.35
N GLY A 3 -21.10 40.77 -29.27
CA GLY A 3 -22.53 40.92 -28.98
C GLY A 3 -23.17 39.60 -28.52
N LEU A 4 -22.70 39.06 -27.40
CA LEU A 4 -23.33 37.92 -26.75
C LEU A 4 -24.37 38.43 -25.74
N PRO A 5 -25.59 37.85 -25.69
CA PRO A 5 -26.53 38.12 -24.62
C PRO A 5 -25.87 37.83 -23.25
N GLU A 6 -26.10 38.69 -22.26
CA GLU A 6 -25.53 38.52 -20.90
C GLU A 6 -25.86 37.14 -20.30
N SER A 7 -27.03 36.59 -20.65
CA SER A 7 -27.47 35.24 -20.29
C SER A 7 -26.58 34.12 -20.87
N SER A 8 -26.04 34.31 -22.07
CA SER A 8 -25.13 33.33 -22.70
C SER A 8 -23.75 33.33 -22.04
N LEU A 9 -23.27 34.49 -21.57
CA LEU A 9 -22.01 34.57 -20.83
C LEU A 9 -22.10 33.83 -19.48
N GLY A 10 -23.21 34.00 -18.76
CA GLY A 10 -23.48 33.28 -17.51
C GLY A 10 -23.53 31.75 -17.70
N ALA A 11 -24.17 31.28 -18.78
CA ALA A 11 -24.26 29.86 -19.09
C ALA A 11 -22.88 29.23 -19.40
N VAL A 12 -22.03 29.93 -20.16
CA VAL A 12 -20.67 29.47 -20.46
C VAL A 12 -19.81 29.39 -19.20
N ILE A 13 -19.91 30.38 -18.31
CA ILE A 13 -19.20 30.38 -17.02
C ILE A 13 -19.66 29.20 -16.16
N ALA A 14 -20.98 29.00 -16.03
CA ALA A 14 -21.54 27.89 -15.25
C ALA A 14 -21.10 26.52 -15.80
N ALA A 15 -21.16 26.32 -17.12
CA ALA A 15 -20.72 25.10 -17.77
C ALA A 15 -19.22 24.83 -17.57
N THR A 16 -18.39 25.88 -17.60
CA THR A 16 -16.95 25.78 -17.36
C THR A 16 -16.66 25.37 -15.92
N ILE A 17 -17.33 25.99 -14.93
CA ILE A 17 -17.21 25.61 -13.52
C ILE A 17 -17.64 24.16 -13.32
N ALA A 18 -18.78 23.75 -13.88
CA ALA A 18 -19.26 22.39 -13.79
C ALA A 18 -18.24 21.38 -14.37
N GLY A 19 -17.63 21.71 -15.51
CA GLY A 19 -16.56 20.91 -16.12
C GLY A 19 -15.34 20.77 -15.22
N VAL A 20 -14.88 21.86 -14.59
CA VAL A 20 -13.74 21.85 -13.66
C VAL A 20 -14.05 21.01 -12.42
N VAL A 21 -15.23 21.19 -11.81
CA VAL A 21 -15.66 20.41 -10.64
C VAL A 21 -15.76 18.92 -10.98
N SER A 22 -16.29 18.58 -12.15
CA SER A 22 -16.36 17.19 -12.63
C SER A 22 -14.96 16.59 -12.77
N LEU A 23 -14.04 17.31 -13.41
CA LEU A 23 -12.65 16.86 -13.58
C LEU A 23 -11.95 16.65 -12.24
N LEU A 24 -12.12 17.57 -11.29
CA LEU A 24 -11.55 17.44 -9.95
C LEU A 24 -12.12 16.23 -9.20
N SER A 25 -13.43 16.00 -9.33
CA SER A 25 -14.09 14.83 -8.71
C SER A 25 -13.52 13.53 -9.26
N LEU A 26 -13.26 13.46 -10.58
CA LEU A 26 -12.62 12.30 -11.21
C LEU A 26 -11.19 12.09 -10.70
N ILE A 27 -10.40 13.17 -10.60
CA ILE A 27 -9.02 13.09 -10.10
C ILE A 27 -9.01 12.61 -8.65
N VAL A 28 -9.83 13.20 -7.78
CA VAL A 28 -9.93 12.80 -6.37
C VAL A 28 -10.34 11.33 -6.26
N SER A 29 -11.35 10.90 -7.04
CA SER A 29 -11.82 9.51 -7.03
C SER A 29 -10.72 8.52 -7.45
N LYS A 30 -9.98 8.83 -8.52
CA LYS A 30 -8.85 8.02 -8.98
C LYS A 30 -7.75 7.94 -7.90
N GLU A 31 -7.38 9.05 -7.29
CA GLU A 31 -6.34 9.10 -6.26
C GLU A 31 -6.74 8.33 -4.98
N GLN A 32 -8.00 8.47 -4.55
CA GLN A 32 -8.54 7.70 -3.45
C GLN A 32 -8.42 6.19 -3.74
N LYS A 33 -8.83 5.76 -4.94
CA LYS A 33 -8.73 4.35 -5.34
C LYS A 33 -7.29 3.84 -5.38
N VAL A 34 -6.35 4.63 -5.88
CA VAL A 34 -4.93 4.26 -5.85
C VAL A 34 -4.43 4.12 -4.41
N SER A 35 -4.81 5.03 -3.51
CA SER A 35 -4.46 4.92 -2.09
C SER A 35 -5.05 3.65 -1.46
N ASP A 36 -6.32 3.35 -1.73
CA ASP A 36 -6.99 2.14 -1.23
C ASP A 36 -6.27 0.87 -1.73
N PHE A 37 -5.89 0.81 -3.02
CA PHE A 37 -5.14 -0.32 -3.57
C PHE A 37 -3.75 -0.48 -2.94
N ARG A 38 -3.05 0.62 -2.65
CA ARG A 38 -1.76 0.57 -1.95
C ARG A 38 -1.92 0.12 -0.50
N GLN A 39 -2.95 0.57 0.20
CA GLN A 39 -3.25 0.09 1.56
C GLN A 39 -3.58 -1.40 1.56
N ALA A 40 -4.44 -1.87 0.64
CA ALA A 40 -4.72 -3.28 0.47
C ALA A 40 -3.46 -4.11 0.15
N TRP A 41 -2.54 -3.55 -0.64
CA TRP A 41 -1.24 -4.18 -0.89
C TRP A 41 -0.39 -4.29 0.38
N ILE A 42 -0.33 -3.23 1.20
CA ILE A 42 0.39 -3.19 2.49
C ILE A 42 -0.21 -4.20 3.47
N ASP A 43 -1.54 -4.21 3.62
CA ASP A 43 -2.23 -5.04 4.61
C ASP A 43 -2.15 -6.52 4.26
N ALA A 44 -2.28 -6.88 2.98
CA ALA A 44 -2.06 -8.26 2.59
C ALA A 44 -0.58 -8.68 2.72
N LEU A 45 0.40 -7.79 2.50
CA LEU A 45 1.80 -8.11 2.80
C LEU A 45 2.01 -8.37 4.31
N ARG A 46 1.42 -7.54 5.18
CA ARG A 46 1.46 -7.75 6.64
C ARG A 46 0.87 -9.11 7.03
N LEU A 47 -0.26 -9.46 6.43
CA LEU A 47 -0.92 -10.73 6.67
C LEU A 47 0.01 -11.90 6.30
N GLU A 48 0.56 -11.93 5.08
CA GLU A 48 1.45 -13.02 4.66
C GLU A 48 2.71 -13.12 5.54
N LEU A 49 3.30 -11.99 5.92
CA LEU A 49 4.45 -11.99 6.85
C LEU A 49 4.08 -12.57 8.21
N SER A 50 2.90 -12.21 8.74
CA SER A 50 2.40 -12.76 10.01
C SER A 50 2.12 -14.26 9.92
N THR A 51 1.62 -14.74 8.78
CA THR A 51 1.42 -16.17 8.50
C THR A 51 2.75 -16.92 8.54
N VAL A 52 3.78 -16.42 7.82
CA VAL A 52 5.11 -17.04 7.85
C VAL A 52 5.65 -17.15 9.27
N ILE A 53 5.62 -16.04 10.03
CA ILE A 53 6.15 -16.00 11.40
C ILE A 53 5.36 -16.94 12.32
N THR A 54 4.03 -16.89 12.30
CA THR A 54 3.19 -17.67 13.21
C THR A 54 3.37 -19.17 13.00
N HIS A 55 3.38 -19.62 11.74
CA HIS A 55 3.57 -21.03 11.44
C HIS A 55 5.02 -21.48 11.67
N ALA A 56 6.03 -20.61 11.46
CA ALA A 56 7.41 -20.92 11.83
C ALA A 56 7.57 -21.13 13.35
N MET A 57 6.94 -20.28 14.16
CA MET A 57 6.88 -20.43 15.61
C MET A 57 6.12 -21.69 16.05
N SER A 58 5.04 -22.07 15.36
CA SER A 58 4.31 -23.32 15.61
C SER A 58 5.23 -24.55 15.43
N LEU A 59 6.01 -24.56 14.34
CA LEU A 59 7.01 -25.61 14.08
C LEU A 59 8.10 -25.66 15.16
N GLN A 60 8.52 -24.50 15.68
CA GLN A 60 9.44 -24.43 16.82
C GLN A 60 8.82 -24.99 18.11
N GLY A 61 7.52 -24.74 18.35
CA GLY A 61 6.79 -25.31 19.48
C GLY A 61 6.77 -26.84 19.43
N LEU A 62 6.54 -27.40 18.24
CA LEU A 62 6.55 -28.86 18.02
C LEU A 62 7.92 -29.49 18.28
N SER A 63 9.03 -28.81 17.94
CA SER A 63 10.38 -29.31 18.23
C SER A 63 10.73 -29.33 19.73
N THR A 64 9.98 -28.56 20.53
CA THR A 64 10.14 -28.49 22.00
C THR A 64 9.25 -29.51 22.71
N THR A 65 8.19 -30.00 22.07
CA THR A 65 7.36 -31.09 22.59
C THR A 65 7.96 -32.45 22.27
N GLU A 66 7.98 -33.39 23.23
CA GLU A 66 8.37 -34.78 22.95
C GLU A 66 7.36 -35.43 22.01
N VAL A 67 7.61 -35.35 20.70
CA VAL A 67 6.86 -36.14 19.72
C VAL A 67 7.54 -37.51 19.59
N LYS A 68 6.86 -38.54 20.10
CA LYS A 68 7.40 -39.90 20.20
C LYS A 68 7.47 -40.65 18.86
N ASP A 69 6.74 -40.19 17.84
CA ASP A 69 6.69 -40.81 16.52
C ASP A 69 6.82 -39.78 15.39
N SER A 70 7.70 -40.06 14.44
CA SER A 70 7.90 -39.29 13.21
C SER A 70 6.62 -39.09 12.38
N SER A 71 5.70 -40.05 12.40
CA SER A 71 4.41 -39.94 11.69
C SER A 71 3.50 -38.90 12.35
N ASP A 72 3.41 -38.90 13.68
CA ASP A 72 2.64 -37.93 14.45
C ASP A 72 3.24 -36.51 14.35
N ALA A 73 4.56 -36.40 14.28
CA ALA A 73 5.26 -35.14 14.03
C ALA A 73 4.89 -34.56 12.65
N TRP A 74 4.86 -35.39 11.61
CA TRP A 74 4.46 -34.96 10.27
C TRP A 74 2.98 -34.55 10.22
N ILE A 75 2.08 -35.35 10.80
CA ILE A 75 0.64 -35.05 10.85
C ILE A 75 0.38 -33.69 11.54
N LYS A 76 1.14 -33.35 12.57
CA LYS A 76 1.00 -32.08 13.29
C LYS A 76 1.66 -30.89 12.60
N SER A 77 2.71 -31.11 11.80
CA SER A 77 3.52 -30.03 11.19
C SER A 77 3.21 -29.76 9.72
N HIS A 78 2.61 -30.70 8.98
CA HIS A 78 2.42 -30.54 7.53
C HIS A 78 1.58 -29.31 7.17
N GLY A 79 0.58 -28.98 8.00
CA GLY A 79 -0.28 -27.81 7.79
C GLY A 79 0.53 -26.52 7.85
N ASP A 80 1.43 -26.41 8.83
CA ASP A 80 2.31 -25.27 8.99
C ASP A 80 3.26 -25.12 7.79
N PHE A 81 3.83 -26.22 7.29
CA PHE A 81 4.66 -26.17 6.08
C PHE A 81 3.90 -25.70 4.84
N ILE A 82 2.64 -26.11 4.68
CA ILE A 82 1.80 -25.68 3.55
C ILE A 82 1.55 -24.18 3.63
N GLU A 83 1.13 -23.67 4.78
CA GLU A 83 0.83 -22.24 4.95
C GLU A 83 2.08 -21.36 4.84
N ILE A 84 3.22 -21.80 5.36
CA ILE A 84 4.51 -21.10 5.16
C ILE A 84 4.85 -21.02 3.68
N ASN A 85 4.81 -22.14 2.94
CA ASN A 85 5.17 -22.15 1.52
C ASN A 85 4.23 -21.28 0.69
N LYS A 86 2.93 -21.30 0.99
CA LYS A 86 1.92 -20.46 0.35
C LYS A 86 2.21 -18.98 0.61
N ALA A 87 2.45 -18.60 1.86
CA ALA A 87 2.73 -17.22 2.23
C ALA A 87 4.06 -16.71 1.65
N ILE A 88 5.14 -17.50 1.71
CA ILE A 88 6.42 -17.16 1.07
C ILE A 88 6.26 -16.96 -0.44
N THR A 89 5.50 -17.83 -1.10
CA THR A 89 5.23 -17.71 -2.53
C THR A 89 4.45 -16.43 -2.84
N ALA A 90 3.41 -16.12 -2.05
CA ALA A 90 2.64 -14.88 -2.20
C ALA A 90 3.50 -13.63 -2.00
N ILE A 91 4.42 -13.64 -1.01
CA ILE A 91 5.37 -12.54 -0.78
C ILE A 91 6.32 -12.38 -1.96
N ARG A 92 6.88 -13.48 -2.48
CA ARG A 92 7.80 -13.47 -3.64
C ARG A 92 7.17 -12.89 -4.90
N LEU A 93 5.91 -13.22 -5.16
CA LEU A 93 5.18 -12.68 -6.30
C LEU A 93 4.81 -11.20 -6.14
N ARG A 94 4.82 -10.70 -4.90
CA ARG A 94 4.40 -9.34 -4.56
C ARG A 94 5.57 -8.35 -4.48
N LEU A 95 6.71 -8.80 -3.96
CA LEU A 95 7.88 -7.94 -3.72
C LEU A 95 8.77 -7.84 -4.96
N ASN A 96 9.28 -6.65 -5.23
CA ASN A 96 10.26 -6.44 -6.29
C ASN A 96 11.69 -6.71 -5.76
N PRO A 97 12.42 -7.72 -6.27
CA PRO A 97 13.77 -8.05 -5.79
C PRO A 97 14.83 -6.98 -6.11
N GLU A 98 14.54 -6.02 -6.98
CA GLU A 98 15.44 -4.91 -7.29
C GLU A 98 15.48 -3.85 -6.17
N GLU A 99 14.44 -3.78 -5.34
CA GLU A 99 14.41 -2.87 -4.20
C GLU A 99 15.18 -3.45 -3.01
N PRO A 100 16.09 -2.70 -2.37
CA PRO A 100 16.98 -3.23 -1.35
C PRO A 100 16.23 -3.72 -0.10
N GLU A 101 15.15 -3.04 0.30
CA GLU A 101 14.33 -3.45 1.44
C GLU A 101 13.59 -4.77 1.15
N CYS A 102 13.06 -4.92 -0.07
CA CYS A 102 12.41 -6.14 -0.53
C CYS A 102 13.39 -7.30 -0.60
N LYS A 103 14.57 -7.07 -1.18
CA LYS A 103 15.64 -8.06 -1.29
C LYS A 103 16.06 -8.61 0.07
N ALA A 104 16.17 -7.74 1.08
CA ALA A 104 16.53 -8.16 2.44
C ALA A 104 15.51 -9.15 3.03
N ILE A 105 14.20 -8.88 2.86
CA ILE A 105 13.13 -9.80 3.31
C ILE A 105 13.23 -11.13 2.55
N LEU A 106 13.35 -11.08 1.22
CA LEU A 106 13.40 -12.28 0.38
C LEU A 106 14.59 -13.19 0.74
N LEU A 107 15.74 -12.61 1.07
CA LEU A 107 16.91 -13.36 1.54
C LEU A 107 16.62 -14.11 2.85
N GLN A 108 15.97 -13.45 3.82
CA GLN A 108 15.60 -14.09 5.09
C GLN A 108 14.56 -15.21 4.89
N LEU A 109 13.61 -15.03 3.98
CA LEU A 109 12.65 -16.09 3.64
C LEU A 109 13.33 -17.30 2.98
N SER A 110 14.30 -17.06 2.10
CA SER A 110 15.12 -18.14 1.52
C SER A 110 15.97 -18.85 2.58
N GLU A 111 16.52 -18.12 3.54
CA GLU A 111 17.25 -18.72 4.66
C GLU A 111 16.34 -19.57 5.57
N LEU A 112 15.10 -19.11 5.79
CA LEU A 112 14.09 -19.85 6.53
C LEU A 112 13.77 -21.19 5.85
N GLU A 113 13.55 -21.20 4.52
CA GLU A 113 13.31 -22.43 3.76
C GLU A 113 14.49 -23.40 3.83
N VAL A 114 15.73 -22.90 3.76
CA VAL A 114 16.94 -23.74 3.91
C VAL A 114 17.00 -24.34 5.32
N THR A 115 16.65 -23.56 6.33
CA THR A 115 16.61 -23.99 7.73
C THR A 115 15.56 -25.10 7.92
N PHE A 116 14.40 -25.00 7.29
CA PHE A 116 13.39 -26.07 7.33
C PHE A 116 13.76 -27.34 6.56
N ARG A 117 14.70 -27.26 5.62
CA ARG A 117 15.22 -28.44 4.88
C ARG A 117 16.38 -29.12 5.61
N THR A 118 16.92 -28.52 6.66
CA THR A 118 18.08 -29.04 7.40
C THR A 118 17.66 -29.58 8.76
N PHE A 119 18.09 -30.79 9.09
CA PHE A 119 17.83 -31.45 10.37
C PHE A 119 19.12 -31.62 11.17
N PRO A 120 19.11 -31.38 12.50
CA PRO A 120 18.00 -30.85 13.30
C PRO A 120 17.74 -29.37 13.03
N ILE A 121 16.47 -28.96 13.13
CA ILE A 121 16.06 -27.56 12.98
C ILE A 121 16.61 -26.76 14.18
N SER A 122 17.38 -25.72 13.91
CA SER A 122 17.90 -24.85 14.97
C SER A 122 16.85 -23.81 15.38
N ASN A 123 16.30 -23.97 16.58
CA ASN A 123 15.31 -23.05 17.15
C ASN A 123 15.87 -21.62 17.27
N GLN A 124 17.13 -21.45 17.67
CA GLN A 124 17.76 -20.13 17.75
C GLN A 124 17.83 -19.46 16.37
N LYS A 125 18.21 -20.24 15.35
CA LYS A 125 18.33 -19.72 13.99
C LYS A 125 16.97 -19.23 13.45
N ILE A 126 15.88 -19.96 13.73
CA ILE A 126 14.54 -19.52 13.37
C ILE A 126 14.21 -18.17 14.04
N CYS A 127 14.45 -18.03 15.35
CA CYS A 127 14.22 -16.76 16.04
C CYS A 127 15.03 -15.60 15.44
N ASP A 128 16.29 -15.84 15.08
CA ASP A 128 17.15 -14.81 14.48
C ASP A 128 16.61 -14.38 13.11
N ILE A 129 16.17 -15.33 12.28
CA ILE A 129 15.56 -15.07 10.97
C ILE A 129 14.24 -14.32 11.12
N GLU A 130 13.37 -14.71 12.05
CA GLU A 130 12.11 -14.03 12.34
C GLU A 130 12.33 -12.57 12.74
N ALA A 131 13.26 -12.33 13.66
CA ALA A 131 13.63 -10.98 14.09
C ALA A 131 14.14 -10.14 12.91
N ALA A 132 14.92 -10.73 12.00
CA ALA A 132 15.38 -10.07 10.78
C ALA A 132 14.22 -9.77 9.82
N ILE A 133 13.31 -10.72 9.57
CA ILE A 133 12.10 -10.52 8.76
C ILE A 133 11.30 -9.34 9.30
N ILE A 134 11.03 -9.31 10.61
CA ILE A 134 10.27 -8.23 11.26
C ILE A 134 10.97 -6.88 11.08
N LYS A 135 12.28 -6.82 11.35
CA LYS A 135 13.06 -5.59 11.23
C LYS A 135 13.01 -5.00 9.81
N HIS A 136 13.23 -5.83 8.80
CA HIS A 136 13.19 -5.40 7.40
C HIS A 136 11.76 -5.02 6.96
N SER A 137 10.76 -5.78 7.41
CA SER A 137 9.36 -5.51 7.13
C SER A 137 8.87 -4.18 7.69
N ILE A 138 9.23 -3.84 8.94
CA ILE A 138 8.88 -2.54 9.54
C ILE A 138 9.43 -1.38 8.69
N THR A 139 10.67 -1.52 8.22
CA THR A 139 11.31 -0.49 7.40
C THR A 139 10.59 -0.33 6.06
N LEU A 140 10.34 -1.44 5.35
CA LEU A 140 9.61 -1.45 4.09
C LEU A 140 8.20 -0.85 4.25
N LEU A 141 7.43 -1.32 5.22
CA LEU A 141 6.06 -0.89 5.46
C LEU A 141 5.99 0.60 5.83
N LYS A 142 6.98 1.11 6.57
CA LYS A 142 7.07 2.55 6.87
C LYS A 142 7.35 3.37 5.61
N ASN A 143 8.26 2.91 4.76
CA ASN A 143 8.60 3.60 3.51
C ASN A 143 7.38 3.65 2.57
N GLU A 144 6.67 2.53 2.41
CA GLU A 144 5.44 2.48 1.63
C GLU A 144 4.32 3.33 2.23
N TRP A 145 4.16 3.36 3.55
CA TRP A 145 3.19 4.23 4.21
C TRP A 145 3.48 5.71 3.97
N VAL A 146 4.75 6.12 4.00
CA VAL A 146 5.16 7.49 3.66
C VAL A 146 4.87 7.78 2.19
N ARG A 147 5.10 6.82 1.30
CA ARG A 147 4.79 6.94 -0.14
C ARG A 147 3.28 7.14 -0.38
N VAL A 148 2.43 6.38 0.30
CA VAL A 148 0.97 6.54 0.28
C VAL A 148 0.55 7.92 0.79
N LYS A 149 1.05 8.33 1.96
CA LYS A 149 0.73 9.64 2.56
C LYS A 149 1.17 10.83 1.71
N LYS A 150 2.29 10.70 0.99
CA LYS A 150 2.81 11.77 0.15
C LYS A 150 1.87 12.08 -1.02
N GLY A 151 1.03 11.13 -1.43
CA GLY A 151 0.11 11.22 -2.56
C GLY A 151 0.81 11.37 -3.91
N GLU A 152 0.07 11.23 -5.01
CA GLU A 152 0.65 11.46 -6.34
C GLU A 152 0.86 12.96 -6.62
N ARG A 153 1.83 13.26 -7.49
CA ARG A 153 2.08 14.64 -7.93
C ARG A 153 0.88 15.26 -8.63
N VAL A 154 0.09 14.43 -9.32
CA VAL A 154 -1.12 14.85 -10.06
C VAL A 154 -2.16 15.46 -9.14
N TYR A 155 -2.42 14.84 -7.98
CA TYR A 155 -3.34 15.38 -6.97
C TYR A 155 -2.93 16.79 -6.51
N LYS A 156 -1.63 17.00 -6.26
CA LYS A 156 -1.10 18.28 -5.79
C LYS A 156 -1.30 19.38 -6.84
N ILE A 157 -1.06 19.06 -8.11
CA ILE A 157 -1.24 19.98 -9.22
C ILE A 157 -2.73 20.28 -9.42
N ALA A 158 -3.58 19.25 -9.42
CA ALA A 158 -5.03 19.41 -9.57
C ALA A 158 -5.64 20.28 -8.47
N ARG A 159 -5.21 20.07 -7.22
CA ARG A 159 -5.60 20.92 -6.08
C ARG A 159 -5.16 22.38 -6.27
N LEU A 160 -3.94 22.61 -6.76
CA LEU A 160 -3.42 23.96 -7.00
C LEU A 160 -4.20 24.67 -8.11
N ILE A 161 -4.48 23.98 -9.22
CA ILE A 161 -5.30 24.49 -10.33
C ILE A 161 -6.72 24.81 -9.84
N ALA A 162 -7.34 23.90 -9.07
CA ALA A 162 -8.66 24.14 -8.48
C ALA A 162 -8.68 25.42 -7.63
N THR A 163 -7.68 25.57 -6.76
CA THR A 163 -7.54 26.75 -5.89
C THR A 163 -7.40 28.02 -6.73
N PHE A 164 -6.59 27.98 -7.79
CA PHE A 164 -6.39 29.12 -8.68
C PHE A 164 -7.68 29.51 -9.42
N ILE A 165 -8.44 28.53 -9.93
CA ILE A 165 -9.73 28.77 -10.60
C ILE A 165 -10.73 29.41 -9.65
N VAL A 166 -10.81 28.93 -8.40
CA VAL A 166 -11.71 29.51 -7.39
C VAL A 166 -11.31 30.95 -7.07
N VAL A 167 -10.02 31.22 -6.82
CA VAL A 167 -9.54 32.58 -6.50
C VAL A 167 -9.78 33.55 -7.65
N ILE A 168 -9.47 33.15 -8.89
CA ILE A 168 -9.73 33.99 -10.07
C ILE A 168 -11.23 34.21 -10.27
N GLY A 169 -12.03 33.14 -10.17
CA GLY A 169 -13.49 33.23 -10.28
C GLY A 169 -14.07 34.21 -9.27
N SER A 170 -13.68 34.11 -8.00
CA SER A 170 -14.11 35.04 -6.95
C SER A 170 -13.63 36.47 -7.20
N ALA A 171 -12.40 36.67 -7.65
CA ALA A 171 -11.87 37.99 -7.96
C ALA A 171 -12.59 38.65 -9.15
N LEU A 172 -12.91 37.90 -10.20
CA LEU A 172 -13.65 38.40 -11.35
C LEU A 172 -15.08 38.80 -10.97
N VAL A 173 -15.77 38.02 -10.14
CA VAL A 173 -17.09 38.37 -9.61
C VAL A 173 -17.00 39.65 -8.78
N PHE A 174 -16.00 39.77 -7.91
CA PHE A 174 -15.80 40.95 -7.07
C PHE A 174 -15.52 42.23 -7.89
N VAL A 175 -14.65 42.15 -8.90
CA VAL A 175 -14.34 43.28 -9.80
C VAL A 175 -15.55 43.65 -10.66
N GLY A 176 -16.32 42.66 -11.13
CA GLY A 176 -17.57 42.90 -11.84
C GLY A 176 -18.58 43.67 -11.01
N TYR A 177 -18.79 43.24 -9.75
CA TYR A 177 -19.66 43.91 -8.80
C TYR A 177 -19.19 45.34 -8.46
N ALA A 178 -17.87 45.53 -8.28
CA ALA A 178 -17.31 46.84 -7.96
C ALA A 178 -17.41 47.86 -9.12
N ARG A 179 -17.47 47.38 -10.37
CA ARG A 179 -17.58 48.24 -11.56
C ARG A 179 -18.99 48.67 -11.91
N ASN A 180 -20.00 47.84 -11.62
CA ASN A 180 -21.41 48.18 -11.78
C ASN A 180 -22.14 47.99 -10.45
N PRO A 181 -22.08 48.98 -9.53
CA PRO A 181 -22.78 48.87 -8.26
C PRO A 181 -24.30 48.76 -8.46
N PHE A 182 -24.87 49.51 -9.40
CA PHE A 182 -26.27 49.50 -9.82
C PHE A 182 -26.39 50.15 -11.20
#